data_AF-A0A535PPP8-F1
#
_entry.id   AF-A0A535PPP8-F1
#
_cell.length_a   1.000
_cell.length_b   1.000
_cell.length_c   1.000
_cell.angle_alpha   90.00
_cell.angle_beta   90.00
_cell.angle_gamma   90.00
#
_symmetry.space_group_name_H-M   'P 1'
#
loop_
_entity.id
_entity.type
_entity.pdbx_description
1 polymer ?
#
loop_
_entity_poly.entity_id
_entity_poly.type
_entity_poly.pdbx_seq_one_letter_code
_entity_poly.pdbx_strand_id
1 'polypeptide(L)'
;MSLKALPIPPVPEETARVAHAVFPHGNVFMQVRDALGTIYTDEAFADLFPTHGQPAFPPWRLALVTVFQFMENLTDRQAADAVRDRLAWKYALSLELTDTGFDHSVLSEFRSR
;
A
#
# COMPACT_ATOMS: atom_id res chain seq x y z
N MET A 1 -2.77 -1.85 17.72
CA MET A 1 -3.72 -1.18 16.80
C MET A 1 -4.87 -2.13 16.49
N SER A 2 -6.09 -1.64 16.20
CA SER A 2 -7.26 -2.46 15.82
C SER A 2 -7.57 -2.32 14.34
N LEU A 3 -8.07 -3.40 13.74
CA LEU A 3 -8.43 -3.43 12.34
C LEU A 3 -9.87 -2.91 12.13
N LYS A 4 -10.03 -2.01 11.16
CA LYS A 4 -11.35 -1.67 10.59
C LYS A 4 -11.34 -2.11 9.14
N ALA A 5 -11.92 -3.26 8.87
CA ALA A 5 -11.97 -3.78 7.52
C ALA A 5 -12.80 -2.85 6.63
N LEU A 6 -12.15 -2.28 5.63
CA LEU A 6 -12.77 -1.41 4.64
C LEU A 6 -12.54 -2.01 3.25
N PRO A 7 -13.51 -1.87 2.33
CA PRO A 7 -13.26 -2.23 0.95
C PRO A 7 -12.07 -1.42 0.43
N ILE A 8 -11.26 -2.05 -0.42
CA ILE A 8 -10.12 -1.39 -1.04
C ILE A 8 -10.65 -0.17 -1.82
N PRO A 9 -10.22 1.06 -1.46
CA PRO A 9 -10.70 2.25 -2.15
C PRO A 9 -10.25 2.25 -3.61
N PRO A 10 -11.01 2.87 -4.51
CA PRO A 10 -10.53 3.13 -5.86
C PRO A 10 -9.29 4.04 -5.82
N VAL A 11 -8.49 4.01 -6.89
CA VAL A 11 -7.37 4.95 -7.02
C VAL A 11 -7.93 6.36 -7.15
N PRO A 12 -7.44 7.35 -6.36
CA PRO A 12 -7.89 8.74 -6.50
C PRO A 12 -7.72 9.24 -7.94
N GLU A 13 -8.74 9.95 -8.45
CA GLU A 13 -8.80 10.38 -9.86
C GLU A 13 -7.54 11.14 -10.30
N GLU A 14 -7.05 12.05 -9.44
CA GLU A 14 -5.86 12.85 -9.74
C GLU A 14 -4.59 11.98 -9.78
N THR A 15 -4.43 11.04 -8.85
CA THR A 15 -3.33 10.08 -8.88
C THR A 15 -3.38 9.23 -10.15
N ALA A 16 -4.57 8.75 -10.55
CA ALA A 16 -4.76 7.96 -11.76
C ALA A 16 -4.42 8.77 -13.02
N ARG A 17 -4.94 10.00 -13.13
CA ARG A 17 -4.69 10.91 -14.25
C ARG A 17 -3.20 11.16 -14.44
N VAL A 18 -2.48 11.49 -13.37
CA VAL A 18 -1.04 11.78 -13.44
C VAL A 18 -0.24 10.50 -13.69
N ALA A 19 -0.59 9.37 -13.06
CA ALA A 19 0.09 8.09 -13.29
C ALA A 19 -0.01 7.64 -14.74
N HIS A 20 -1.19 7.71 -15.37
CA HIS A 20 -1.35 7.35 -16.78
C HIS A 20 -0.67 8.36 -17.73
N ALA A 21 -0.57 9.63 -17.35
CA ALA A 21 0.19 10.61 -18.12
C ALA A 21 1.71 10.34 -18.09
N VAL A 22 2.25 9.93 -16.93
CA VAL A 22 3.68 9.63 -16.74
C VAL A 22 4.05 8.25 -17.27
N PHE A 23 3.13 7.27 -17.17
CA PHE A 23 3.30 5.91 -17.65
C PHE A 23 2.19 5.55 -18.66
N PRO A 24 2.25 6.03 -19.92
CA PRO A 24 1.19 5.79 -20.92
C PRO A 24 0.92 4.32 -21.22
N HIS A 25 1.94 3.46 -21.08
CA HIS A 25 1.84 2.01 -21.26
C HIS A 25 1.69 1.25 -19.93
N GLY A 26 1.51 1.97 -18.82
CA GLY A 26 1.58 1.43 -17.47
C GLY A 26 2.99 1.00 -17.07
N ASN A 27 3.10 0.45 -15.87
CA ASN A 27 4.29 -0.25 -15.38
C ASN A 27 3.86 -1.45 -14.53
N VAL A 28 4.83 -2.24 -14.06
CA VAL A 28 4.55 -3.46 -13.27
C VAL A 28 3.71 -3.18 -12.02
N PHE A 29 3.90 -2.06 -11.34
CA PHE A 29 3.14 -1.73 -10.12
C PHE A 29 1.69 -1.37 -10.43
N MET A 30 1.46 -0.62 -11.51
CA MET A 30 0.12 -0.32 -12.01
C MET A 30 -0.58 -1.61 -12.46
N GLN A 31 0.12 -2.48 -13.19
CA GLN A 31 -0.42 -3.79 -13.59
C GLN A 31 -0.75 -4.67 -12.40
N VAL A 32 0.10 -4.68 -11.37
CA VAL A 32 -0.19 -5.38 -10.12
C VAL A 32 -1.49 -4.85 -9.52
N ARG A 33 -1.69 -3.53 -9.44
CA ARG A 33 -2.95 -2.97 -8.94
C ARG A 33 -4.15 -3.39 -9.79
N ASP A 34 -4.03 -3.32 -11.10
CA ASP A 34 -5.15 -3.58 -12.02
C ASP A 34 -5.50 -5.06 -12.09
N ALA A 35 -4.50 -5.95 -12.04
CA ALA A 35 -4.67 -7.39 -12.17
C ALA A 35 -4.90 -8.08 -10.82
N LEU A 36 -4.19 -7.67 -9.77
CA LEU A 36 -4.26 -8.31 -8.46
C LEU A 36 -5.36 -7.69 -7.58
N GLY A 37 -5.83 -6.47 -7.84
CA GLY A 37 -6.96 -5.88 -7.12
C GLY A 37 -6.97 -6.19 -5.61
N THR A 38 -7.97 -6.99 -5.19
CA THR A 38 -8.28 -7.41 -3.81
C THR A 38 -7.60 -8.70 -3.33
N ILE A 39 -6.43 -9.09 -3.87
CA ILE A 39 -5.74 -10.32 -3.38
C ILE A 39 -5.51 -10.30 -1.87
N TYR A 40 -5.27 -9.11 -1.33
CA TYR A 40 -5.23 -8.89 0.11
C TYR A 40 -6.46 -8.09 0.51
N THR A 41 -7.34 -8.69 1.31
CA THR A 41 -8.41 -7.96 1.99
C THR A 41 -8.06 -7.82 3.46
N ASP A 42 -8.58 -6.79 4.11
CA ASP A 42 -8.33 -6.56 5.53
C ASP A 42 -8.81 -7.76 6.37
N GLU A 43 -9.91 -8.40 5.98
CA GLU A 43 -10.49 -9.56 6.66
C GLU A 43 -9.51 -10.74 6.73
N ALA A 44 -8.63 -10.91 5.73
CA ALA A 44 -7.61 -11.96 5.74
C ALA A 44 -6.59 -11.79 6.88
N PHE A 45 -6.49 -10.59 7.46
CA PHE A 45 -5.58 -10.26 8.55
C PHE A 45 -6.30 -10.08 9.89
N ALA A 46 -7.63 -10.27 9.95
CA ALA A 46 -8.43 -9.93 11.14
C ALA A 46 -7.93 -10.62 12.42
N ASP A 47 -7.50 -11.88 12.33
CA ASP A 47 -7.01 -12.67 13.46
C ASP A 47 -5.67 -12.17 14.03
N LEU A 48 -4.93 -11.32 13.29
CA LEU A 48 -3.63 -10.76 13.69
C LEU A 48 -3.75 -9.41 14.43
N PHE A 49 -4.96 -8.85 14.52
CA PHE A 49 -5.21 -7.56 15.14
C PHE A 49 -6.22 -7.69 16.30
N PRO A 50 -5.95 -7.06 17.46
CA PRO A 50 -6.93 -7.01 18.54
C PRO A 50 -8.19 -6.23 18.13
N THR A 51 -9.34 -6.63 18.65
CA THR A 51 -10.66 -6.03 18.36
C THR A 51 -10.77 -4.56 18.81
N HIS A 52 -9.94 -4.14 19.77
CA HIS A 52 -9.94 -2.78 20.33
C HIS A 52 -8.53 -2.17 20.33
N GLY A 53 -8.44 -0.86 20.06
CA GLY A 53 -7.19 -0.11 20.03
C GLY A 53 -7.18 1.00 18.97
N GLN A 54 -6.08 1.75 18.87
CA GLN A 54 -5.90 2.78 17.83
C GLN A 54 -6.01 2.18 16.42
N PRO A 55 -6.56 2.90 15.42
CA PRO A 55 -6.71 2.37 14.06
C PRO A 55 -5.38 1.93 13.46
N ALA A 56 -5.33 0.71 12.93
CA ALA A 56 -4.17 0.21 12.19
C ALA A 56 -4.08 0.85 10.79
N PHE A 57 -2.85 0.95 10.26
CA PHE A 57 -2.68 1.10 8.82
C PHE A 57 -3.32 -0.09 8.10
N PRO A 58 -3.98 0.10 6.94
CA PRO A 58 -4.67 -0.99 6.25
C PRO A 58 -3.70 -2.14 5.93
N PRO A 59 -3.89 -3.34 6.51
CA PRO A 59 -3.01 -4.49 6.29
C PRO A 59 -2.80 -4.84 4.83
N TRP A 60 -3.83 -4.71 3.99
CA TRP A 60 -3.70 -4.97 2.55
C TRP A 60 -2.65 -4.07 1.88
N ARG A 61 -2.53 -2.81 2.32
CA ARG A 61 -1.50 -1.88 1.80
C ARG A 61 -0.12 -2.32 2.27
N LEU A 62 0.04 -2.67 3.54
CA LEU A 62 1.32 -3.08 4.10
C LEU A 62 1.81 -4.39 3.49
N ALA A 63 0.90 -5.33 3.24
CA ALA A 63 1.21 -6.56 2.49
C ALA A 63 1.72 -6.24 1.08
N LEU A 64 1.04 -5.35 0.34
CA LEU A 64 1.47 -4.98 -1.00
C LEU A 64 2.80 -4.22 -1.01
N VAL A 65 3.02 -3.32 -0.04
CA VAL A 65 4.32 -2.65 0.15
C VAL A 65 5.42 -3.68 0.40
N THR A 66 5.15 -4.73 1.18
CA THR A 66 6.12 -5.80 1.44
C THR A 66 6.48 -6.56 0.16
N VAL A 67 5.51 -6.80 -0.73
CA VAL A 67 5.77 -7.40 -2.05
C VAL A 67 6.65 -6.48 -2.90
N PHE A 68 6.32 -5.19 -2.99
CA PHE A 68 7.11 -4.24 -3.78
C PHE A 68 8.52 -4.04 -3.22
N GLN A 69 8.63 -4.00 -1.89
CA GLN A 69 9.90 -3.97 -1.17
C GLN A 69 10.78 -5.15 -1.58
N PHE A 70 10.21 -6.36 -1.63
CA PHE A 70 10.95 -7.56 -2.05
C PHE A 70 11.31 -7.53 -3.54
N MET A 71 10.38 -7.14 -4.41
CA MET A 71 10.59 -7.03 -5.86
C MET A 71 11.75 -6.10 -6.21
N GLU A 72 11.92 -5.01 -5.45
CA GLU A 72 12.96 -4.01 -5.69
C GLU A 72 14.16 -4.13 -4.73
N ASN A 73 14.20 -5.17 -3.90
CA ASN A 73 15.25 -5.41 -2.89
C ASN A 73 15.53 -4.18 -2.00
N LEU A 74 14.46 -3.58 -1.47
CA LEU A 74 14.51 -2.37 -0.64
C LEU A 74 14.57 -2.68 0.86
N THR A 75 15.26 -1.82 1.61
CA THR A 75 15.13 -1.76 3.07
C THR A 75 13.78 -1.15 3.48
N ASP A 76 13.36 -1.32 4.74
CA ASP A 76 12.08 -0.75 5.22
C ASP A 76 12.01 0.76 5.10
N ARG A 77 13.14 1.45 5.32
CA ARG A 77 13.23 2.91 5.15
C ARG A 77 13.04 3.28 3.69
N GLN A 78 13.73 2.59 2.80
CA GLN A 78 13.59 2.83 1.36
C GLN A 78 12.19 2.50 0.84
N ALA A 79 11.53 1.48 1.41
CA ALA A 79 10.14 1.16 1.08
C ALA A 79 9.19 2.27 1.56
N ALA A 80 9.35 2.76 2.79
CA ALA A 80 8.57 3.88 3.31
C ALA A 80 8.78 5.17 2.48
N ASP A 81 10.02 5.47 2.09
CA ASP A 81 10.33 6.60 1.21
C ASP A 81 9.77 6.37 -0.20
N ALA A 82 9.79 5.13 -0.72
CA ALA A 82 9.20 4.80 -2.02
C ALA A 82 7.68 5.04 -2.04
N VAL A 83 6.96 4.77 -0.94
CA VAL A 83 5.53 5.12 -0.81
C VAL A 83 5.32 6.63 -0.92
N ARG A 84 6.22 7.44 -0.34
CA ARG A 84 6.13 8.90 -0.37
C ARG A 84 6.47 9.50 -1.73
N ASP A 85 7.48 8.96 -2.40
CA ASP A 85 8.12 9.63 -3.54
C ASP A 85 7.70 9.06 -4.89
N ARG A 86 7.26 7.79 -4.95
CA ARG A 86 7.01 7.10 -6.22
C ARG A 86 5.54 7.10 -6.59
N LEU A 87 5.22 7.81 -7.66
CA LEU A 87 3.88 7.89 -8.24
C LEU A 87 3.25 6.51 -8.53
N ALA A 88 4.04 5.58 -9.05
CA ALA A 88 3.58 4.22 -9.35
C ALA A 88 3.12 3.45 -8.10
N TRP A 89 3.82 3.65 -6.96
CA TRP A 89 3.45 3.05 -5.69
C TRP A 89 2.19 3.72 -5.13
N LYS A 90 2.06 5.05 -5.22
CA LYS A 90 0.83 5.76 -4.82
C LYS A 90 -0.39 5.31 -5.60
N TYR A 91 -0.24 5.11 -6.91
CA TYR A 91 -1.27 4.51 -7.76
C TYR A 91 -1.65 3.12 -7.23
N ALA A 92 -0.66 2.25 -7.06
CA ALA A 92 -0.92 0.87 -6.67
C ALA A 92 -1.53 0.73 -5.26
N LEU A 93 -1.21 1.65 -4.35
CA LEU A 93 -1.69 1.65 -2.97
C LEU A 93 -2.97 2.48 -2.78
N SER A 94 -3.53 3.05 -3.85
CA SER A 94 -4.69 3.95 -3.80
C SER A 94 -4.48 5.10 -2.83
N LEU A 95 -3.36 5.80 -3.00
CA LEU A 95 -2.97 6.96 -2.21
C LEU A 95 -3.12 8.24 -3.04
N GLU A 96 -3.39 9.33 -2.34
CA GLU A 96 -3.36 10.67 -2.92
C GLU A 96 -1.93 11.07 -3.25
N LEU A 97 -1.74 11.96 -4.24
CA LEU A 97 -0.42 12.50 -4.57
C LEU A 97 0.25 13.22 -3.37
N THR A 98 -0.57 13.79 -2.49
CA THR A 98 -0.18 14.49 -1.26
C THR A 98 0.09 13.58 -0.07
N ASP A 99 -0.14 12.27 -0.20
CA ASP A 99 0.09 11.31 0.88
C ASP A 99 1.57 11.30 1.29
N THR A 100 1.83 11.39 2.59
CA THR A 100 3.18 11.52 3.17
C THR A 100 3.82 10.17 3.53
N GLY A 101 3.10 9.07 3.28
CA GLY A 101 3.49 7.71 3.62
C GLY A 101 3.31 7.39 5.10
N PHE A 102 4.15 6.50 5.60
CA PHE A 102 4.14 6.05 6.99
C PHE A 102 5.57 5.91 7.52
N ASP A 103 5.73 5.77 8.85
CA ASP A 103 7.05 5.52 9.43
C ASP A 103 7.51 4.07 9.17
N HIS A 104 8.75 3.89 8.74
CA HIS A 104 9.34 2.59 8.42
C HIS A 104 9.15 1.49 9.48
N SER A 105 9.03 1.83 10.76
CA SER A 105 8.78 0.86 11.84
C SER A 105 7.46 0.10 11.69
N VAL A 106 6.47 0.68 10.99
CA VAL A 106 5.17 0.04 10.73
C VAL A 106 5.32 -1.25 9.93
N LEU A 107 6.28 -1.34 9.00
CA LEU A 107 6.54 -2.56 8.24
C LEU A 107 7.14 -3.66 9.11
N SER A 108 8.07 -3.29 10.00
CA SER A 108 8.66 -4.22 10.95
C SER A 108 7.64 -4.75 11.96
N GLU A 109 6.76 -3.88 12.47
CA GLU A 109 5.66 -4.28 13.34
C GLU A 109 4.70 -5.23 12.60
N PHE A 110 4.34 -4.89 11.37
CA PHE A 110 3.43 -5.72 10.55
C PHE A 110 3.97 -7.13 10.32
N ARG A 111 5.25 -7.29 9.97
CA ARG A 111 5.86 -8.61 9.74
C ARG A 111 6.11 -9.43 11.01
N SER A 112 6.04 -8.80 12.18
CA SER A 112 6.23 -9.47 13.47
C SER A 112 4.92 -10.01 14.06
N ARG A 113 3.79 -9.80 13.37
CA ARG A 113 2.45 -10.24 13.77
C ARG A 113 2.10 -11.60 13.17
#